data_AF-A0A6F9X107-F1
#
_entry.id   AF-A0A6F9X107-F1
#
_cell.length_a   1.000
_cell.length_b   1.000
_cell.length_c   1.000
_cell.angle_alpha   90.00
_cell.angle_beta   90.00
_cell.angle_gamma   90.00
#
_symmetry.space_group_name_H-M   'P 1'
#
loop_
_entity.id
_entity.type
_entity.pdbx_description
1 polymer ?
#
loop_
_entity_poly.entity_id
_entity_poly.type
_entity_poly.pdbx_seq_one_letter_code
_entity_poly.pdbx_strand_id
1 'polypeptide(L)'
;MADYMNQSVFQPSIPKHLINAEDRRIIEAFSITFESDGEDKFYLYAEEWCCNGYLDPEEPGGEEIELSEDDLFSRFQEIIRRSNGELPWISKESAYTCSRMRPDGFGGGAVFITADDIQYSFTGQWLEQRISETETGDIGPRTEDPPPSKPIVGFVLEGGLVQSIVSNAPEQLPEMDVIILDYDVEGFEEECLLNVPQSSGEIARAVGHIEKITESGINLGMVLNQMKVRGW
;
A
#
# COMPACT_ATOMS: atom_id res chain seq x y z
N MET A 1 1.31 34.77 -1.70
CA MET A 1 2.43 33.88 -1.35
C MET A 1 2.11 32.48 -1.89
N ALA A 2 3.06 31.56 -1.88
CA ALA A 2 2.75 30.13 -2.01
C ALA A 2 2.77 29.57 -0.59
N ASP A 3 1.81 28.71 -0.27
CA ASP A 3 1.65 28.13 1.05
C ASP A 3 2.11 26.68 0.97
N TYR A 4 3.02 26.29 1.86
CA TYR A 4 3.54 24.94 1.96
C TYR A 4 2.86 24.27 3.14
N MET A 5 2.21 23.14 2.88
CA MET A 5 1.50 22.36 3.88
C MET A 5 2.25 21.05 4.11
N ASN A 6 2.41 20.70 5.37
CA ASN A 6 3.01 19.44 5.81
C ASN A 6 2.03 18.78 6.76
N GLN A 7 1.53 17.61 6.40
CA GLN A 7 0.62 16.83 7.21
C GLN A 7 1.20 15.45 7.39
N SER A 8 1.03 14.88 8.58
CA SER A 8 1.54 13.55 8.88
C SER A 8 0.53 12.71 9.65
N VAL A 9 0.54 11.41 9.39
CA VAL A 9 -0.23 10.41 10.15
C VAL A 9 0.71 9.35 10.69
N PHE A 10 0.36 8.80 11.86
CA PHE A 10 1.14 7.77 12.52
C PHE A 10 0.27 6.52 12.69
N GLN A 11 0.84 5.36 12.40
CA GLN A 11 0.16 4.06 12.47
C GLN A 11 1.02 3.03 13.19
N PRO A 12 0.42 2.03 13.87
CA PRO A 12 -0.99 1.97 14.21
C PRO A 12 -1.32 2.94 15.36
N SER A 13 -2.61 3.05 15.73
CA SER A 13 -3.00 3.69 16.99
C SER A 13 -2.29 3.05 18.18
N ILE A 14 -1.77 3.89 19.09
CA ILE A 14 -0.91 3.47 20.20
C ILE A 14 -1.77 3.20 21.45
N PRO A 15 -1.64 2.03 22.11
CA PRO A 15 -2.28 1.77 23.40
C PRO A 15 -1.97 2.86 24.43
N LYS A 16 -3.00 3.44 25.03
CA LYS A 16 -2.91 4.59 25.96
C LYS A 16 -1.97 4.31 27.13
N HIS A 17 -1.94 3.08 27.62
CA HIS A 17 -1.12 2.69 28.76
C HIS A 17 0.39 2.64 28.44
N LEU A 18 0.79 2.67 27.17
CA LEU A 18 2.19 2.73 26.74
C LEU A 18 2.73 4.16 26.68
N ILE A 19 1.86 5.17 26.66
CA ILE A 19 2.23 6.59 26.63
C ILE A 19 2.32 7.10 28.07
N ASN A 20 3.53 7.38 28.53
CA ASN A 20 3.73 8.08 29.80
C ASN A 20 3.67 9.62 29.62
N ALA A 21 3.75 10.36 30.74
CA ALA A 21 3.66 11.82 30.71
C ALA A 21 4.79 12.50 29.92
N GLU A 22 6.01 11.93 29.98
CA GLU A 22 7.17 12.45 29.25
C GLU A 22 7.08 12.14 27.76
N ASP A 23 6.62 10.93 27.40
CA ASP A 23 6.34 10.58 26.01
C ASP A 23 5.32 11.55 25.40
N ARG A 24 4.25 11.85 26.14
CA ARG A 24 3.23 12.80 25.71
C ARG A 24 3.79 14.21 25.55
N ARG A 25 4.55 14.70 26.54
CA ARG A 25 5.21 16.01 26.50
C ARG A 25 6.11 16.17 25.28
N ILE A 26 6.94 15.18 25.00
CA ILE A 26 7.86 15.20 23.85
C ILE A 26 7.08 15.14 22.54
N ILE A 27 6.11 14.23 22.40
CA ILE A 27 5.36 14.08 21.15
C ILE A 27 4.53 15.35 20.83
N GLU A 28 3.87 15.93 21.84
CA GLU A 28 3.10 17.18 21.65
C GLU A 28 3.99 18.37 21.28
N ALA A 29 5.28 18.37 21.65
CA ALA A 29 6.24 19.40 21.25
C ALA A 29 6.46 19.48 19.73
N PHE A 30 6.16 18.41 18.98
CA PHE A 30 6.22 18.35 17.52
C PHE A 30 4.87 18.71 16.87
N SER A 31 3.94 19.35 17.60
CA SER A 31 2.58 19.66 17.12
C SER A 31 1.76 18.42 16.73
N ILE A 32 2.09 17.26 17.30
CA ILE A 32 1.36 16.01 17.08
C ILE A 32 0.15 15.96 18.02
N THR A 33 -1.02 15.74 17.43
CA THR A 33 -2.29 15.61 18.14
C THR A 33 -2.54 14.16 18.53
N PHE A 34 -3.00 13.96 19.77
CA PHE A 34 -3.52 12.69 20.27
C PHE A 34 -5.05 12.70 20.20
N GLU A 35 -5.62 11.95 19.27
CA GLU A 35 -7.06 11.69 19.18
C GLU A 35 -7.38 10.33 19.82
N SER A 36 -8.53 10.19 20.47
CA SER A 36 -8.94 8.88 21.01
C SER A 36 -9.42 7.96 19.88
N ASP A 37 -8.82 6.78 19.79
CA ASP A 37 -9.28 5.70 18.92
C ASP A 37 -9.82 4.56 19.81
N GLY A 38 -11.14 4.54 19.95
CA GLY A 38 -11.81 3.68 20.93
C GLY A 38 -11.49 4.05 22.39
N GLU A 39 -11.62 3.07 23.30
CA GLU A 39 -11.47 3.31 24.73
C GLU A 39 -10.00 3.36 25.16
N ASP A 40 -9.12 2.58 24.53
CA ASP A 40 -7.80 2.23 25.05
C ASP A 40 -6.63 2.60 24.12
N LYS A 41 -6.85 3.28 22.99
CA LYS A 41 -5.79 3.72 22.07
C LYS A 41 -5.83 5.21 21.73
N PHE A 42 -4.70 5.72 21.29
CA PHE A 42 -4.55 7.04 20.68
C PHE A 42 -4.22 6.90 19.20
N TYR A 43 -5.00 7.59 18.36
CA TYR A 43 -4.62 7.88 16.98
C TYR A 43 -3.80 9.18 16.95
N LEU A 44 -2.67 9.16 16.26
CA LEU A 44 -1.72 10.27 16.23
C LEU A 44 -1.65 10.85 14.82
N TYR A 45 -1.71 12.17 14.72
CA TYR A 45 -1.54 12.91 13.46
C TYR A 45 -1.01 14.32 13.71
N ALA A 46 -0.46 14.96 12.68
CA ALA A 46 -0.08 16.36 12.67
C ALA A 46 -0.70 17.04 11.45
N GLU A 47 -1.42 18.14 11.67
CA GLU A 47 -2.00 18.96 10.58
C GLU A 47 -0.98 19.94 10.00
N GLU A 48 0.13 20.14 10.72
CA GLU A 48 1.23 21.03 10.38
C GLU A 48 2.58 20.31 10.50
N TRP A 49 3.65 21.07 10.27
CA TRP A 49 5.02 20.60 10.32
C TRP A 49 5.36 19.95 11.67
N CYS A 50 5.92 18.73 11.63
CA CYS A 50 6.28 17.94 12.80
C CYS A 50 7.69 17.32 12.72
N CYS A 51 8.61 17.90 11.93
CA CYS A 51 9.98 17.40 11.83
C CYS A 51 10.96 18.02 12.86
N ASN A 52 10.49 18.99 13.64
CA ASN A 52 11.19 19.52 14.81
C ASN A 52 10.15 19.96 15.86
N GLY A 53 10.58 19.97 17.11
CA GLY A 53 9.73 20.35 18.23
C GLY A 53 10.47 21.27 19.20
N TYR A 54 9.73 21.95 20.06
CA TYR A 54 10.29 22.89 21.03
C TYR A 54 9.70 22.61 22.40
N LEU A 55 10.57 22.44 23.39
CA LEU A 55 10.18 22.33 24.79
C LEU A 55 10.52 23.62 25.54
N ASP A 56 9.57 24.04 26.37
CA ASP A 56 9.82 25.11 27.33
C ASP A 56 10.94 24.71 28.31
N PRO A 57 11.83 25.65 28.67
CA PRO A 57 12.85 25.44 29.69
C PRO A 57 12.21 25.13 31.05
N GLU A 58 12.84 24.24 31.82
CA GLU A 58 12.35 23.91 33.17
C GLU A 58 12.50 25.09 34.15
N GLU A 59 13.47 25.98 33.91
CA GLU A 59 13.72 27.15 34.73
C GLU A 59 13.21 28.45 34.05
N PRO A 60 12.57 29.37 34.81
CA PRO A 60 12.11 30.65 34.27
C PRO A 60 13.27 31.47 33.68
N GLY A 61 13.19 31.77 32.38
CA GLY A 61 14.21 32.54 31.65
C GLY A 61 15.30 31.69 31.00
N GLY A 62 15.16 30.35 30.99
CA GLY A 62 16.00 29.47 30.16
C GLY A 62 15.72 29.62 28.66
N GLU A 63 16.57 28.99 27.85
CA GLU A 63 16.38 28.89 26.39
C GLU A 63 15.48 27.69 26.05
N GLU A 64 14.64 27.83 25.02
CA GLU A 64 13.85 26.71 24.50
C GLU A 64 14.76 25.56 24.05
N ILE A 65 14.36 24.33 24.37
CA ILE A 65 15.08 23.13 23.98
C ILE A 65 14.51 22.68 22.63
N GLU A 66 15.30 22.82 21.57
CA GLU A 66 14.96 22.28 20.25
C GLU A 66 15.13 20.76 20.24
N LEU A 67 14.10 20.08 19.75
CA LEU A 67 14.09 18.64 19.52
C LEU A 67 14.11 18.37 18.02
N SER A 68 14.97 17.44 17.62
CA SER A 68 15.10 16.98 16.25
C SER A 68 14.13 15.84 15.94
N GLU A 69 13.91 15.56 14.66
CA GLU A 69 13.09 14.41 14.24
C GLU A 69 13.64 13.07 14.79
N ASP A 70 14.96 12.97 14.96
CA ASP A 70 15.61 11.79 15.55
C ASP A 70 15.24 11.60 17.02
N ASP A 71 14.98 12.68 17.77
CA ASP A 71 14.49 12.62 19.15
C ASP A 71 13.07 12.06 19.20
N LEU A 72 12.22 12.47 18.26
CA LEU A 72 10.87 11.92 18.10
C LEU A 72 10.90 10.43 17.74
N PHE A 73 11.75 10.02 16.80
CA PHE A 73 11.86 8.61 16.41
C PHE A 73 12.43 7.75 17.52
N SER A 74 13.43 8.25 18.24
CA SER A 74 14.00 7.58 19.42
C SER A 74 12.93 7.39 20.50
N ARG A 75 12.08 8.40 20.71
CA ARG A 75 10.94 8.32 21.62
C ARG A 75 9.94 7.23 21.20
N PHE A 76 9.60 7.14 19.92
CA PHE A 76 8.75 6.07 19.40
C PHE A 76 9.38 4.68 19.55
N GLN A 77 10.69 4.53 19.29
CA GLN A 77 11.39 3.27 19.54
C GLN A 77 11.33 2.84 21.01
N GLU A 78 11.46 3.78 21.96
CA GLU A 78 11.31 3.47 23.39
C GLU A 78 9.90 2.98 23.74
N ILE A 79 8.87 3.57 23.14
CA ILE A 79 7.47 3.13 23.31
C ILE A 79 7.29 1.72 22.74
N ILE A 80 7.83 1.44 21.56
CA ILE A 80 7.81 0.11 20.95
C ILE A 80 8.53 -0.92 21.85
N ARG A 81 9.73 -0.59 22.35
CA ARG A 81 10.50 -1.47 23.26
C ARG A 81 9.74 -1.75 24.55
N ARG A 82 9.15 -0.73 25.17
CA ARG A 82 8.40 -0.90 26.44
C ARG A 82 7.12 -1.71 26.25
N SER A 83 6.56 -1.77 25.04
CA SER A 83 5.34 -2.53 24.73
C SER A 83 5.51 -4.05 24.83
N ASN A 84 6.76 -4.54 24.85
CA ASN A 84 7.07 -5.97 24.94
C ASN A 84 6.31 -6.83 23.89
N GLY A 85 6.15 -6.29 22.67
CA GLY A 85 5.54 -6.98 21.53
C GLY A 85 4.07 -6.63 21.27
N GLU A 86 3.41 -5.87 22.15
CA GLU A 86 2.05 -5.37 21.90
C GLU A 86 2.01 -4.37 20.73
N LEU A 87 3.02 -3.48 20.66
CA LEU A 87 3.19 -2.52 19.59
C LEU A 87 4.53 -2.80 18.88
N PRO A 88 4.55 -3.60 17.81
CA PRO A 88 5.80 -4.07 17.20
C PRO A 88 6.51 -3.02 16.32
N TRP A 89 5.78 -2.04 15.80
CA TRP A 89 6.29 -1.01 14.90
C TRP A 89 5.41 0.24 14.94
N ILE A 90 5.97 1.36 14.50
CA ILE A 90 5.24 2.60 14.19
C ILE A 90 5.68 3.06 12.80
N SER A 91 4.75 3.46 11.95
CA SER A 91 5.04 4.15 10.69
C SER A 91 4.54 5.59 10.72
N LYS A 92 5.33 6.51 10.19
CA LYS A 92 4.96 7.89 9.89
C LYS A 92 4.86 8.06 8.39
N GLU A 93 3.75 8.60 7.90
CA GLU A 93 3.62 9.04 6.52
C GLU A 93 3.39 10.54 6.52
N SER A 94 4.18 11.26 5.71
CA SER A 94 4.15 12.72 5.59
C SER A 94 3.89 13.13 4.14
N ALA A 95 2.94 14.04 3.96
CA ALA A 95 2.64 14.65 2.67
C ALA A 95 3.12 16.11 2.66
N TYR A 96 3.93 16.48 1.67
CA TYR A 96 4.38 17.86 1.45
C TYR A 96 3.69 18.40 0.20
N THR A 97 2.84 19.40 0.38
CA THR A 97 2.06 19.99 -0.72
C THR A 97 2.23 21.50 -0.77
N CYS A 98 2.06 22.08 -1.94
CA CYS A 98 2.12 23.53 -2.14
C CYS A 98 0.85 24.02 -2.83
N SER A 99 0.37 25.19 -2.42
CA SER A 99 -0.77 25.86 -3.07
C SER A 99 -0.50 26.32 -4.52
N ARG A 100 0.72 26.09 -5.03
CA ARG A 100 1.14 26.39 -6.42
C ARG A 100 2.00 25.27 -7.01
N MET A 101 1.88 25.07 -8.31
CA MET A 101 2.70 24.12 -9.08
C MET A 101 4.14 24.62 -9.26
N ARG A 102 4.97 24.39 -8.24
CA ARG A 102 6.40 24.71 -8.26
C ARG A 102 7.26 23.44 -8.32
N PRO A 103 8.45 23.49 -8.94
CA PRO A 103 9.36 22.34 -8.98
C PRO A 103 9.72 21.78 -7.60
N ASP A 104 9.77 22.63 -6.58
CA ASP A 104 10.06 22.32 -5.17
C ASP A 104 8.79 22.23 -4.30
N GLY A 105 7.61 22.26 -4.92
CA GLY A 105 6.34 22.40 -4.21
C GLY A 105 5.74 21.10 -3.67
N PHE A 106 6.27 19.94 -4.06
CA PHE A 106 5.64 18.64 -3.78
C PHE A 106 6.65 17.60 -3.33
N GLY A 107 6.20 16.73 -2.44
CA GLY A 107 6.94 15.56 -2.02
C GLY A 107 6.28 14.90 -0.81
N GLY A 108 7.09 14.20 -0.05
CA GLY A 108 6.67 13.54 1.17
C GLY A 108 7.76 12.62 1.68
N GLY A 109 7.44 11.92 2.75
CA GLY A 109 8.32 10.94 3.36
C GLY A 109 7.52 9.85 4.05
N ALA A 110 8.07 8.65 4.03
CA ALA A 110 7.62 7.56 4.88
C ALA A 110 8.76 7.19 5.83
N VAL A 111 8.43 6.93 7.08
CA VAL A 111 9.36 6.44 8.11
C VAL A 111 8.74 5.20 8.73
N PHE A 112 9.53 4.15 8.87
CA PHE A 112 9.15 2.89 9.50
C PHE A 112 10.09 2.62 10.68
N ILE A 113 9.52 2.51 11.87
CA ILE A 113 10.21 2.47 13.14
C ILE A 113 9.92 1.11 13.78
N THR A 114 10.95 0.34 14.08
CA THR A 114 10.88 -0.88 14.90
C THR A 114 11.61 -0.65 16.22
N ALA A 115 11.64 -1.67 17.08
CA ALA A 115 12.36 -1.60 18.35
C ALA A 115 13.88 -1.41 18.16
N ASP A 116 14.43 -1.77 17.02
CA ASP A 116 15.86 -1.91 16.75
C ASP A 116 16.34 -1.16 15.51
N ASP A 117 15.42 -0.67 14.67
CA ASP A 117 15.75 -0.01 13.41
C ASP A 117 14.80 1.15 13.10
N ILE A 118 15.29 2.11 12.32
CA ILE A 118 14.53 3.22 11.74
C ILE A 118 14.90 3.32 10.28
N GLN A 119 13.91 3.12 9.41
CA GLN A 119 14.08 3.25 7.96
C GLN A 119 13.22 4.39 7.46
N TYR A 120 13.72 5.15 6.49
CA TYR A 120 12.98 6.23 5.89
C TYR A 120 13.17 6.28 4.38
N SER A 121 12.19 6.83 3.68
CA SER A 121 12.23 7.07 2.26
C SER A 121 11.52 8.38 1.94
N PHE A 122 12.23 9.30 1.29
CA PHE A 122 11.68 10.57 0.85
C PHE A 122 11.62 10.61 -0.67
N THR A 123 10.52 11.11 -1.22
CA THR A 123 10.34 11.18 -2.68
C THR A 123 11.37 12.11 -3.33
N GLY A 124 11.76 13.19 -2.65
CA GLY A 124 12.78 14.13 -3.13
C GLY A 124 14.17 13.49 -3.23
N GLN A 125 14.62 12.81 -2.17
CA GLN A 125 15.91 12.10 -2.17
C GLN A 125 15.96 11.01 -3.25
N TRP A 126 14.85 10.30 -3.46
CA TRP A 126 14.76 9.32 -4.54
C TRP A 126 14.94 9.96 -5.92
N LEU A 127 14.28 11.10 -6.18
CA LEU A 127 14.41 11.82 -7.45
C LEU A 127 15.84 12.33 -7.65
N GLU A 128 16.45 12.95 -6.63
CA GLU A 128 17.82 13.44 -6.68
C GLU A 128 18.82 12.33 -7.01
N GLN A 129 18.65 11.16 -6.39
CA GLN A 129 19.46 9.98 -6.69
C GLN A 129 19.31 9.56 -8.16
N ARG A 130 18.08 9.44 -8.67
CA ARG A 130 17.82 9.05 -10.07
C ARG A 130 18.38 10.04 -11.08
N ILE A 131 18.29 11.34 -10.79
CA ILE A 131 18.89 12.39 -11.61
C ILE A 131 20.41 12.21 -11.64
N SER A 132 21.06 12.05 -10.48
CA SER A 132 22.51 11.87 -10.38
C SER A 132 23.01 10.61 -11.13
N GLU A 133 22.32 9.49 -10.98
CA GLU A 133 22.63 8.23 -11.67
C GLU A 133 22.50 8.36 -13.19
N THR A 134 21.48 9.09 -13.67
CA THR A 134 21.28 9.36 -15.09
C THR A 134 22.37 10.26 -15.65
N GLU A 135 22.76 11.32 -14.93
CA GLU A 135 23.82 12.25 -15.34
C GLU A 135 25.21 11.60 -15.37
N THR A 136 25.44 10.60 -14.51
CA THR A 136 26.71 9.86 -14.43
C THR A 136 26.75 8.62 -15.32
N GLY A 137 25.60 8.19 -15.87
CA GLY A 137 25.48 6.99 -16.69
C GLY A 137 25.54 5.67 -15.91
N ASP A 138 25.53 5.74 -14.58
CA ASP A 138 25.51 4.61 -13.65
C ASP A 138 24.11 4.48 -13.06
N ILE A 139 23.19 3.90 -13.84
CA ILE A 139 21.83 3.59 -13.39
C ILE A 139 21.96 2.52 -12.30
N GLY A 140 21.83 2.96 -11.04
CA GLY A 140 22.14 2.14 -9.87
C GLY A 140 21.26 0.90 -9.75
N PRO A 141 21.65 -0.10 -8.94
CA PRO A 141 20.81 -1.27 -8.70
C PRO A 141 19.50 -0.85 -8.01
N ARG A 142 18.38 -1.52 -8.35
CA ARG A 142 17.01 -1.29 -7.82
C ARG A 142 16.33 -0.01 -8.35
N THR A 143 16.57 0.34 -9.61
CA THR A 143 15.82 1.37 -10.36
C THR A 143 14.59 0.81 -11.07
N GLU A 144 14.43 -0.51 -11.10
CA GLU A 144 13.26 -1.16 -11.68
C GLU A 144 12.07 -0.99 -10.72
N ASP A 145 10.94 -0.51 -11.25
CA ASP A 145 9.66 -0.63 -10.55
C ASP A 145 9.47 -2.09 -10.11
N PRO A 146 8.88 -2.36 -8.93
CA PRO A 146 8.58 -3.72 -8.52
C PRO A 146 7.84 -4.41 -9.68
N PRO A 147 8.25 -5.64 -10.06
CA PRO A 147 7.71 -6.27 -11.24
C PRO A 147 6.19 -6.30 -11.09
N PRO A 148 5.43 -5.88 -12.12
CA PRO A 148 3.98 -5.87 -12.03
C PRO A 148 3.50 -7.25 -11.59
N SER A 149 2.51 -7.28 -10.68
CA SER A 149 2.03 -8.54 -10.12
C SER A 149 1.63 -9.47 -11.25
N LYS A 150 2.29 -10.62 -11.37
CA LYS A 150 2.05 -11.60 -12.44
C LYS A 150 0.54 -11.80 -12.64
N PRO A 151 0.02 -11.71 -13.87
CA PRO A 151 -1.41 -11.83 -14.11
C PRO A 151 -1.91 -13.22 -13.67
N ILE A 152 -3.01 -13.21 -12.93
CA ILE A 152 -3.76 -14.37 -12.48
C ILE A 152 -5.11 -14.28 -13.15
N VAL A 153 -5.46 -15.30 -13.95
CA VAL A 153 -6.78 -15.41 -14.58
C VAL A 153 -7.64 -16.36 -13.77
N GLY A 154 -8.82 -15.90 -13.36
CA GLY A 154 -9.84 -16.68 -12.69
C GLY A 154 -11.05 -16.91 -13.59
N PHE A 155 -11.58 -18.14 -13.56
CA PHE A 155 -12.85 -18.49 -14.17
C PHE A 155 -13.89 -18.61 -13.06
N VAL A 156 -14.94 -17.79 -13.12
CA VAL A 156 -16.03 -17.83 -12.15
C VAL A 156 -17.13 -18.72 -12.70
N LEU A 157 -17.43 -19.82 -12.02
CA LEU A 157 -18.50 -20.74 -12.40
C LEU A 157 -19.65 -20.67 -11.39
N GLU A 158 -20.87 -20.69 -11.89
CA GLU A 158 -22.09 -20.87 -11.11
C GLU A 158 -23.03 -21.81 -11.86
N GLY A 159 -23.56 -22.81 -11.16
CA GLY A 159 -24.47 -23.80 -11.78
C GLY A 159 -23.85 -24.63 -12.91
N GLY A 160 -22.52 -24.76 -12.97
CA GLY A 160 -21.81 -25.48 -14.03
C GLY A 160 -21.42 -24.63 -15.25
N LEU A 161 -21.91 -23.38 -15.31
CA LEU A 161 -21.63 -22.45 -16.40
C LEU A 161 -20.61 -21.40 -15.98
N VAL A 162 -19.72 -21.03 -16.90
CA VAL A 162 -18.83 -19.88 -16.70
C VAL A 162 -19.66 -18.61 -16.76
N GLN A 163 -19.61 -17.82 -15.69
CA GLN A 163 -20.31 -16.54 -15.57
C GLN A 163 -19.43 -15.36 -15.97
N SER A 164 -18.13 -15.46 -15.71
CA SER A 164 -17.16 -14.44 -16.10
C SER A 164 -15.73 -14.98 -16.05
N ILE A 165 -14.87 -14.30 -16.81
CA ILE A 165 -13.42 -14.50 -16.76
C ILE A 165 -12.79 -13.19 -16.28
N VAL A 166 -12.02 -13.27 -15.20
CA VAL A 166 -11.48 -12.09 -14.51
C VAL A 166 -9.97 -12.18 -14.31
N SER A 167 -9.28 -11.05 -14.26
CA SER A 167 -7.85 -10.95 -13.99
C SER A 167 -7.53 -9.83 -12.99
N ASN A 168 -6.46 -9.99 -12.20
CA ASN A 168 -5.91 -8.91 -11.36
C ASN A 168 -5.08 -7.90 -12.16
N ALA A 169 -4.78 -8.21 -13.42
CA ALA A 169 -4.00 -7.38 -14.34
C ALA A 169 -4.38 -7.71 -15.80
N PRO A 170 -5.64 -7.44 -16.22
CA PRO A 170 -6.08 -7.75 -17.58
C PRO A 170 -5.27 -7.03 -18.67
N GLU A 171 -4.76 -5.83 -18.38
CA GLU A 171 -3.93 -5.03 -19.28
C GLU A 171 -2.57 -5.64 -19.60
N GLN A 172 -2.09 -6.58 -18.78
CA GLN A 172 -0.85 -7.31 -18.99
C GLN A 172 -1.03 -8.59 -19.81
N LEU A 173 -2.27 -8.98 -20.10
CA LEU A 173 -2.55 -10.15 -20.91
C LEU A 173 -2.46 -9.79 -22.40
N PRO A 174 -1.95 -10.70 -23.25
CA PRO A 174 -2.00 -10.48 -24.68
C PRO A 174 -3.45 -10.46 -25.16
N GLU A 175 -3.71 -9.72 -26.23
CA GLU A 175 -5.03 -9.73 -26.89
C GLU A 175 -5.36 -11.16 -27.34
N MET A 176 -6.48 -11.68 -26.84
CA MET A 176 -6.92 -13.04 -27.09
C MET A 176 -8.44 -13.14 -27.15
N ASP A 177 -8.93 -13.95 -28.08
CA ASP A 177 -10.33 -14.37 -28.11
C ASP A 177 -10.50 -15.58 -27.20
N VAL A 178 -11.34 -15.46 -26.17
CA VAL A 178 -11.66 -16.58 -25.28
C VAL A 178 -13.02 -17.16 -25.67
N ILE A 179 -13.00 -18.41 -26.13
CA ILE A 179 -14.20 -19.16 -26.50
C ILE A 179 -14.49 -20.16 -25.40
N ILE A 180 -15.71 -20.11 -24.86
CA ILE A 180 -16.22 -21.08 -23.91
C ILE A 180 -17.11 -22.04 -24.68
N LEU A 181 -16.85 -23.34 -24.56
CA LEU A 181 -17.62 -24.41 -25.19
C LEU A 181 -18.20 -25.30 -24.11
N ASP A 182 -19.52 -25.38 -24.07
CA ASP A 182 -20.24 -26.33 -23.24
C ASP A 182 -20.76 -27.47 -24.12
N TYR A 183 -20.28 -28.69 -23.82
CA TYR A 183 -20.70 -29.90 -24.52
C TYR A 183 -21.99 -30.49 -23.93
N ASP A 184 -22.47 -29.98 -22.80
CA ASP A 184 -23.80 -30.28 -22.32
C ASP A 184 -24.83 -29.48 -23.14
N VAL A 185 -25.35 -30.15 -24.18
CA VAL A 185 -26.29 -29.56 -25.14
C VAL A 185 -27.75 -29.86 -24.81
N GLU A 186 -28.02 -30.52 -23.67
CA GLU A 186 -29.38 -30.92 -23.32
C GLU A 186 -30.27 -29.67 -23.09
N GLY A 187 -31.41 -29.64 -23.79
CA GLY A 187 -32.38 -28.54 -23.66
C GLY A 187 -32.13 -27.32 -24.55
N PHE A 188 -31.09 -27.32 -25.40
CA PHE A 188 -30.83 -26.25 -26.37
C PHE A 188 -31.46 -26.53 -27.74
N GLU A 189 -31.86 -25.47 -28.44
CA GLU A 189 -32.39 -25.56 -29.80
C GLU A 189 -31.26 -25.81 -30.81
N GLU A 190 -31.56 -26.51 -31.91
CA GLU A 190 -30.57 -26.91 -32.94
C GLU A 190 -29.81 -25.70 -33.53
N GLU A 191 -30.46 -24.54 -33.57
CA GLU A 191 -29.91 -23.27 -34.08
C GLU A 191 -28.82 -22.68 -33.15
N CYS A 192 -28.85 -23.02 -31.86
CA CYS A 192 -27.86 -22.58 -30.87
C CYS A 192 -26.60 -23.47 -30.85
N LEU A 193 -26.64 -24.61 -31.52
CA LEU A 193 -25.58 -25.62 -31.47
C LEU A 193 -24.50 -25.37 -32.53
N LEU A 194 -23.26 -25.25 -32.06
CA LEU A 194 -22.06 -25.13 -32.86
C LEU A 194 -21.54 -26.51 -33.27
N ASN A 195 -20.99 -26.60 -34.48
CA ASN A 195 -20.18 -27.74 -34.90
C ASN A 195 -18.74 -27.50 -34.46
N VAL A 196 -18.21 -28.39 -33.63
CA VAL A 196 -16.86 -28.29 -33.07
C VAL A 196 -15.99 -29.41 -33.64
N PRO A 197 -15.15 -29.13 -34.66
CA PRO A 197 -14.24 -30.10 -35.23
C PRO A 197 -13.18 -30.52 -34.20
N GLN A 198 -13.07 -31.82 -33.98
CA GLN A 198 -12.09 -32.41 -33.06
C GLN A 198 -10.85 -32.86 -33.82
N SER A 199 -9.72 -32.96 -33.12
CA SER A 199 -8.46 -33.44 -33.70
C SER A 199 -8.54 -34.89 -34.21
N SER A 200 -9.49 -35.67 -33.71
CA SER A 200 -9.81 -37.03 -34.18
C SER A 200 -10.47 -37.07 -35.56
N GLY A 201 -10.94 -35.93 -36.09
CA GLY A 201 -11.76 -35.84 -37.29
C GLY A 201 -13.26 -35.98 -37.03
N GLU A 202 -13.67 -36.24 -35.80
CA GLU A 202 -15.07 -36.17 -35.38
C GLU A 202 -15.56 -34.72 -35.32
N ILE A 203 -16.86 -34.50 -35.53
CA ILE A 203 -17.51 -33.21 -35.33
C ILE A 203 -18.46 -33.36 -34.13
N ALA A 204 -18.12 -32.72 -33.03
CA ALA A 204 -18.96 -32.67 -31.83
C ALA A 204 -19.95 -31.50 -31.90
N ARG A 205 -20.99 -31.54 -31.07
CA ARG A 205 -21.95 -30.44 -30.90
C ARG A 205 -21.73 -29.77 -29.54
N ALA A 206 -21.74 -28.45 -29.49
CA ALA A 206 -21.58 -27.67 -28.26
C ALA A 206 -22.36 -26.35 -28.34
N VAL A 207 -22.71 -25.77 -27.20
CA VAL A 207 -23.10 -24.36 -27.09
C VAL A 207 -21.84 -23.55 -26.82
N GLY A 208 -21.71 -22.38 -27.45
CA GLY A 208 -20.53 -21.56 -27.23
C GLY A 208 -20.80 -20.07 -27.19
N HIS A 209 -19.96 -19.36 -26.43
CA HIS A 209 -19.97 -17.91 -26.36
C HIS A 209 -18.54 -17.37 -26.22
N ILE A 210 -18.36 -16.11 -26.58
CA ILE A 210 -17.07 -15.40 -26.47
C ILE A 210 -17.12 -14.61 -25.18
N GLU A 211 -16.09 -14.76 -24.35
CA GLU A 211 -15.92 -13.98 -23.13
C GLU A 211 -14.70 -13.07 -23.20
N LYS A 212 -14.79 -11.95 -22.48
CA LYS A 212 -13.68 -11.02 -22.31
C LYS A 212 -13.11 -11.16 -20.93
N ILE A 213 -11.79 -11.11 -20.84
CA ILE A 213 -11.11 -11.03 -19.55
C ILE A 213 -11.26 -9.60 -19.02
N THR A 214 -11.91 -9.47 -17.88
CA THR A 214 -12.18 -8.18 -17.24
C THR A 214 -11.41 -8.03 -15.93
N GLU A 215 -11.35 -6.81 -15.41
CA GLU A 215 -10.72 -6.57 -14.10
C GLU A 215 -11.51 -7.27 -12.98
N SER A 216 -10.78 -7.95 -12.10
CA SER A 216 -11.37 -8.76 -11.04
C SER A 216 -11.77 -7.91 -9.83
N GLY A 217 -13.04 -8.01 -9.42
CA GLY A 217 -13.47 -7.59 -8.07
C GLY A 217 -13.07 -8.56 -6.95
N ILE A 218 -12.53 -9.74 -7.31
CA ILE A 218 -12.06 -10.77 -6.37
C ILE A 218 -10.57 -10.59 -6.13
N ASN A 219 -10.11 -10.71 -4.88
CA ASN A 219 -8.68 -10.77 -4.57
C ASN A 219 -8.09 -12.14 -4.99
N LEU A 220 -7.79 -12.29 -6.28
CA LEU A 220 -7.27 -13.52 -6.88
C LEU A 220 -5.92 -13.95 -6.29
N GLY A 221 -5.08 -12.99 -5.88
CA GLY A 221 -3.81 -13.28 -5.21
C GLY A 221 -4.00 -14.01 -3.88
N MET A 222 -4.97 -13.58 -3.07
CA MET A 222 -5.31 -14.26 -1.82
C MET A 222 -5.88 -15.66 -2.08
N VAL A 223 -6.77 -15.82 -3.06
CA VAL A 223 -7.34 -17.14 -3.42
C VAL A 223 -6.25 -18.09 -3.89
N LEU A 224 -5.38 -17.65 -4.80
CA LEU A 224 -4.26 -18.46 -5.29
C LEU A 224 -3.32 -18.89 -4.15
N ASN A 225 -3.06 -17.99 -3.19
CA ASN A 225 -2.24 -18.34 -2.04
C ASN A 225 -2.91 -19.41 -1.16
N GLN A 226 -4.22 -19.31 -0.91
CA GLN A 226 -4.96 -20.33 -0.18
C GLN A 226 -4.91 -21.70 -0.88
N MET A 227 -4.99 -21.73 -2.21
CA MET A 227 -4.86 -22.97 -3.01
C MET A 227 -3.46 -23.58 -2.89
N LYS A 228 -2.41 -22.77 -3.02
CA LYS A 228 -1.01 -23.22 -2.87
C LYS A 228 -0.72 -23.78 -1.50
N VAL A 229 -1.23 -23.15 -0.43
CA VAL A 229 -1.10 -23.64 0.95
C VAL A 229 -1.77 -25.02 1.11
N ARG A 230 -2.82 -25.30 0.34
CA ARG A 230 -3.53 -26.58 0.31
C ARG A 230 -2.91 -27.59 -0.67
N GLY A 231 -1.82 -27.25 -1.35
CA GLY A 231 -1.08 -28.15 -2.25
C GLY A 231 -1.76 -28.42 -3.59
N TRP A 232 -2.56 -27.48 -4.08
CA TRP A 232 -3.09 -27.52 -5.45
C TRP A 232 -2.01 -27.19 -6.47
#